data_AF-A0A2T3IHN6-F1
#
_entry.id   AF-A0A2T3IHN6-F1
#
_cell.length_a   1.000
_cell.length_b   1.000
_cell.length_c   1.000
_cell.angle_alpha   90.00
_cell.angle_beta   90.00
_cell.angle_gamma   90.00
#
_symmetry.space_group_name_H-M   'P 1'
#
loop_
_entity.id
_entity.type
_entity.pdbx_description
1 polymer ?
#
loop_
_entity_poly.entity_id
_entity_poly.type
_entity_poly.pdbx_seq_one_letter_code
_entity_poly.pdbx_strand_id
1 'polypeptide(L)'
;MSINPPKEGVLTWNAEGNEGGVYHSRKLHVPSESSGVTVGRGYDLRRKTSALIRKDLASAGLRPDVISKLVNAISLKGQQAKQFIIDNDLIDYQISTDAQLKLFKISYDFEASEVKRICTKADVVKKYGNTDWSNLDKTIKEVLVDLKFRGDYTPAAREYLQESIVNNDLDGFKKIITNRSLWARVPADRFNKRVKYVR
;
A
#
# COMPACT_ATOMS: atom_id res chain seq x y z
N MET A 1 14.39 -3.40 18.19
CA MET A 1 15.30 -3.15 17.04
C MET A 1 14.60 -2.21 16.08
N SER A 2 15.21 -1.08 15.73
CA SER A 2 14.70 -0.18 14.71
C SER A 2 14.80 -0.85 13.35
N ILE A 3 13.68 -0.98 12.63
CA ILE A 3 13.69 -1.47 11.25
C ILE A 3 14.15 -0.31 10.37
N ASN A 4 15.18 -0.55 9.55
CA ASN A 4 15.56 0.40 8.51
C ASN A 4 14.43 0.46 7.47
N PRO A 5 13.88 1.66 7.18
CA PRO A 5 12.84 1.79 6.17
C PRO A 5 13.40 1.40 4.78
N PRO A 6 12.52 1.03 3.83
CA PRO A 6 12.93 0.77 2.45
C PRO A 6 13.51 2.04 1.80
N LYS A 7 14.28 1.88 0.72
CA LYS A 7 14.82 3.02 -0.05
C LYS A 7 13.74 3.77 -0.84
N GLU A 8 12.65 3.08 -1.18
CA GLU A 8 11.48 3.59 -1.91
C GLU A 8 10.22 3.20 -1.15
N GLY A 9 9.19 4.03 -1.23
CA GLY A 9 7.93 3.83 -0.52
C GLY A 9 8.00 4.19 0.95
N VAL A 10 8.94 5.04 1.36
CA VAL A 10 9.12 5.43 2.78
C VAL A 10 7.86 6.08 3.35
N LEU A 11 7.17 6.90 2.54
CA LEU A 11 5.91 7.52 2.91
C LEU A 11 4.87 6.46 3.27
N THR A 12 4.62 5.52 2.36
CA THR A 12 3.66 4.43 2.53
C THR A 12 4.08 3.52 3.69
N TRP A 13 5.35 3.11 3.73
CA TRP A 13 5.90 2.25 4.79
C TRP A 13 5.60 2.81 6.18
N ASN A 14 5.92 4.08 6.43
CA ASN A 14 5.72 4.74 7.72
C ASN A 14 4.24 4.94 8.09
N ALA A 15 3.35 4.76 7.13
CA ALA A 15 1.93 5.01 7.31
C ALA A 15 1.09 3.72 7.41
N GLU A 16 1.61 2.58 6.93
CA GLU A 16 0.94 1.27 6.94
C GLU A 16 1.11 0.46 8.24
N GLY A 17 1.91 0.90 9.21
CA GLY A 17 2.04 0.16 10.47
C GLY A 17 3.07 0.72 11.44
N ASN A 18 3.23 0.05 12.58
CA ASN A 18 4.22 0.37 13.60
C ASN A 18 4.94 -0.90 14.10
N GLU A 19 6.06 -0.71 14.82
CA GLU A 19 6.66 -1.75 15.62
C GLU A 19 6.22 -1.58 17.08
N GLY A 20 5.68 -2.64 17.68
CA GLY A 20 5.08 -2.58 19.02
C GLY A 20 3.70 -1.90 19.07
N GLY A 21 3.05 -2.00 20.24
CA GLY A 21 1.73 -1.43 20.49
C GLY A 21 0.59 -2.10 19.71
N VAL A 22 -0.59 -1.46 19.74
CA VAL A 22 -1.82 -1.97 19.12
C VAL A 22 -1.72 -2.08 17.59
N TYR A 23 -0.85 -1.28 16.97
CA TYR A 23 -0.64 -1.25 15.50
C TYR A 23 0.62 -2.01 15.07
N HIS A 24 1.03 -3.02 15.84
CA HIS A 24 2.21 -3.81 15.51
C HIS A 24 2.01 -4.64 14.23
N SER A 25 2.62 -4.22 13.12
CA SER A 25 2.30 -4.76 11.79
C SER A 25 2.85 -6.16 11.50
N ARG A 26 3.81 -6.65 12.29
CA ARG A 26 4.37 -8.01 12.08
C ARG A 26 3.43 -9.11 12.55
N LYS A 27 2.42 -8.80 13.37
CA LYS A 27 1.32 -9.71 13.66
C LYS A 27 0.31 -9.70 12.51
N LEU A 28 -0.31 -10.85 12.26
CA LEU A 28 -1.43 -10.92 11.31
C LEU A 28 -2.58 -10.07 11.79
N HIS A 29 -3.20 -9.33 10.88
CA HIS A 29 -4.32 -8.45 11.21
C HIS A 29 -5.26 -8.23 10.02
N VAL A 30 -6.39 -7.58 10.29
CA VAL A 30 -7.41 -7.25 9.28
C VAL A 30 -7.73 -5.76 9.42
N PRO A 31 -7.12 -4.88 8.62
CA PRO A 31 -7.19 -3.43 8.80
C PRO A 31 -8.59 -2.82 8.67
N SER A 32 -9.50 -3.47 7.93
CA SER A 32 -10.87 -2.98 7.70
C SER A 32 -11.83 -4.13 7.40
N GLU A 33 -13.15 -3.86 7.42
CA GLU A 33 -14.17 -4.83 7.03
C GLU A 33 -14.10 -5.25 5.54
N SER A 34 -13.37 -4.49 4.74
CA SER A 34 -13.14 -4.79 3.32
C SER A 34 -11.82 -5.53 3.07
N SER A 35 -10.92 -5.56 4.06
CA SER A 35 -9.59 -6.19 3.97
C SER A 35 -9.65 -7.66 4.31
N GLY A 36 -8.74 -8.45 3.74
CA GLY A 36 -8.49 -9.83 4.18
C GLY A 36 -7.46 -9.91 5.29
N VAL A 37 -6.97 -11.12 5.55
CA VAL A 37 -5.79 -11.33 6.39
C VAL A 37 -4.61 -10.59 5.74
N THR A 38 -4.00 -9.70 6.50
CA THR A 38 -2.88 -8.87 6.08
C THR A 38 -1.61 -9.29 6.83
N VAL A 39 -0.52 -9.44 6.07
CA VAL A 39 0.79 -9.84 6.58
C VAL A 39 1.74 -8.64 6.49
N GLY A 40 2.30 -8.20 7.61
CA GLY A 40 3.20 -7.05 7.59
C GLY A 40 2.48 -5.76 7.20
N ARG A 41 3.17 -4.89 6.46
CA ARG A 41 2.65 -3.58 6.04
C ARG A 41 1.94 -3.71 4.68
N GLY A 42 0.66 -4.09 4.72
CA GLY A 42 -0.23 -4.00 3.56
C GLY A 42 -0.16 -5.15 2.54
N TYR A 43 0.42 -6.30 2.89
CA TYR A 43 0.32 -7.50 2.05
C TYR A 43 -0.98 -8.25 2.35
N ASP A 44 -2.06 -7.88 1.65
CA ASP A 44 -3.41 -8.45 1.80
C ASP A 44 -3.60 -9.71 0.93
N LEU A 45 -4.06 -10.81 1.55
CA LEU A 45 -4.21 -12.11 0.89
C LEU A 45 -5.50 -12.25 0.06
N ARG A 46 -6.52 -11.44 0.32
CA ARG A 46 -7.92 -11.67 -0.12
C ARG A 46 -8.06 -11.91 -1.61
N ARG A 47 -7.36 -11.12 -2.43
CA ARG A 47 -7.51 -11.08 -3.90
C ARG A 47 -6.33 -11.70 -4.64
N LYS A 48 -5.42 -12.37 -3.93
CA LYS A 48 -4.27 -13.04 -4.54
C LYS A 48 -4.60 -14.50 -4.83
N THR A 49 -3.90 -15.08 -5.79
CA THR A 49 -4.00 -16.52 -6.07
C THR A 49 -3.18 -17.32 -5.07
N SER A 50 -3.56 -18.57 -4.86
CA SER A 50 -2.80 -19.51 -4.01
C SER A 50 -1.34 -19.63 -4.44
N ALA A 51 -1.09 -19.67 -5.75
CA ALA A 51 0.26 -19.74 -6.30
C ALA A 51 1.09 -18.50 -5.95
N LEU A 52 0.51 -17.30 -6.06
CA LEU A 52 1.20 -16.05 -5.74
C LEU A 52 1.50 -15.96 -4.23
N ILE A 53 0.52 -16.28 -3.38
CA ILE A 53 0.73 -16.29 -1.92
C ILE A 53 1.85 -17.25 -1.54
N ARG A 54 1.86 -18.48 -2.06
CA ARG A 54 2.91 -19.46 -1.77
C ARG A 54 4.29 -18.94 -2.17
N LYS A 55 4.41 -18.41 -3.39
CA LYS A 55 5.67 -17.87 -3.91
C LYS A 55 6.19 -16.70 -3.05
N ASP A 56 5.35 -15.70 -2.84
CA ASP A 56 5.76 -14.45 -2.20
C ASP A 56 6.11 -14.68 -0.72
N LEU A 57 5.26 -15.42 0.01
CA LEU A 57 5.50 -15.73 1.42
C LEU A 57 6.74 -16.64 1.60
N ALA A 58 6.96 -17.61 0.72
CA ALA A 58 8.17 -18.44 0.77
C ALA A 58 9.43 -17.60 0.48
N SER A 59 9.38 -16.70 -0.51
CA SER A 59 10.51 -15.80 -0.82
C SER A 59 10.81 -14.81 0.31
N ALA A 60 9.79 -14.47 1.10
CA ALA A 60 9.91 -13.66 2.30
C ALA A 60 10.41 -14.45 3.52
N GLY A 61 10.59 -15.78 3.40
CA GLY A 61 11.14 -16.64 4.46
C GLY A 61 10.11 -17.12 5.48
N LEU A 62 8.81 -17.08 5.15
CA LEU A 62 7.80 -17.68 6.02
C LEU A 62 7.88 -19.21 5.96
N ARG A 63 7.57 -19.86 7.08
CA ARG A 63 7.65 -21.31 7.17
C ARG A 63 6.53 -22.01 6.37
N PRO A 64 6.78 -23.19 5.77
CA PRO A 64 5.79 -23.91 4.97
C PRO A 64 4.47 -24.25 5.69
N ASP A 65 4.51 -24.54 7.00
CA ASP A 65 3.32 -24.81 7.82
C ASP A 65 2.39 -23.59 7.86
N VAL A 66 2.95 -22.40 8.07
CA VAL A 66 2.19 -21.15 8.13
C VAL A 66 1.66 -20.77 6.76
N ILE A 67 2.46 -20.90 5.70
CA ILE A 67 2.03 -20.63 4.32
C ILE A 67 0.84 -21.51 3.95
N SER A 68 0.87 -22.79 4.32
CA SER A 68 -0.20 -23.74 4.00
C SER A 68 -1.51 -23.37 4.68
N LYS A 69 -1.47 -22.82 5.90
CA LYS A 69 -2.64 -22.20 6.54
C LYS A 69 -3.09 -20.95 5.78
N LEU A 70 -2.21 -19.98 5.58
CA LEU A 70 -2.56 -18.66 5.03
C LEU A 70 -3.16 -18.68 3.62
N VAL A 71 -2.83 -19.68 2.80
CA VAL A 71 -3.47 -19.87 1.49
C VAL A 71 -4.99 -20.09 1.61
N ASN A 72 -5.47 -20.65 2.73
CA ASN A 72 -6.89 -20.87 2.96
C ASN A 72 -7.64 -19.59 3.37
N ALA A 73 -6.93 -18.49 3.62
CA ALA A 73 -7.52 -17.19 3.94
C ALA A 73 -7.94 -16.37 2.71
N ILE A 74 -7.67 -16.87 1.49
CA ILE A 74 -8.08 -16.22 0.25
C ILE A 74 -9.59 -15.97 0.27
N SER A 75 -10.02 -14.86 -0.32
CA SER A 75 -11.41 -14.38 -0.37
C SER A 75 -12.05 -13.96 0.96
N LEU A 76 -11.54 -14.41 2.10
CA LEU A 76 -12.00 -13.99 3.42
C LEU A 76 -11.76 -12.48 3.63
N LYS A 77 -12.66 -11.83 4.35
CA LYS A 77 -12.57 -10.41 4.68
C LYS A 77 -13.25 -10.07 6.01
N GLY A 78 -12.90 -8.92 6.58
CA GLY A 78 -13.55 -8.39 7.79
C GLY A 78 -13.58 -9.42 8.91
N GLN A 79 -14.74 -9.64 9.52
CA GLN A 79 -14.89 -10.64 10.58
C GLN A 79 -14.40 -12.04 10.16
N GLN A 80 -14.81 -12.58 9.01
CA GLN A 80 -14.39 -13.93 8.61
C GLN A 80 -12.86 -14.09 8.55
N ALA A 81 -12.14 -13.05 8.11
CA ALA A 81 -10.68 -13.05 8.13
C ALA A 81 -10.10 -12.93 9.55
N LYS A 82 -10.75 -12.20 10.45
CA LYS A 82 -10.36 -12.11 11.88
C LYS A 82 -10.53 -13.48 12.55
N GLN A 83 -11.69 -14.11 12.35
CA GLN A 83 -11.99 -15.43 12.90
C GLN A 83 -11.02 -16.49 12.37
N PHE A 84 -10.65 -16.44 11.09
CA PHE A 84 -9.64 -17.32 10.52
C PHE A 84 -8.31 -17.30 11.28
N ILE A 85 -7.83 -16.11 11.70
CA ILE A 85 -6.58 -15.98 12.47
C ILE A 85 -6.68 -16.70 13.82
N ILE A 86 -7.86 -16.62 14.46
CA ILE A 86 -8.16 -17.27 15.74
C ILE A 86 -8.20 -18.79 15.55
N ASP A 87 -9.04 -19.26 14.61
CA ASP A 87 -9.30 -20.69 14.38
C ASP A 87 -8.06 -21.48 13.93
N ASN A 88 -7.03 -20.79 13.45
CA ASN A 88 -5.78 -21.39 12.97
C ASN A 88 -4.59 -21.20 13.92
N ASP A 89 -4.82 -20.68 15.14
CA ASP A 89 -3.80 -20.41 16.16
C ASP A 89 -2.70 -19.44 15.68
N LEU A 90 -3.09 -18.36 14.98
CA LEU A 90 -2.16 -17.39 14.39
C LEU A 90 -2.16 -16.01 15.07
N ILE A 91 -2.88 -15.83 16.18
CA ILE A 91 -3.01 -14.54 16.89
C ILE A 91 -1.64 -13.96 17.30
N ASP A 92 -0.75 -14.81 17.80
CA ASP A 92 0.58 -14.40 18.26
C ASP A 92 1.69 -14.66 17.24
N TYR A 93 1.34 -15.21 16.08
CA TYR A 93 2.29 -15.40 15.00
C TYR A 93 2.82 -14.05 14.51
N GLN A 94 4.15 -13.93 14.44
CA GLN A 94 4.84 -12.77 13.92
C GLN A 94 5.80 -13.16 12.80
N ILE A 95 5.81 -12.35 11.75
CA ILE A 95 6.85 -12.42 10.73
C ILE A 95 8.14 -11.75 11.20
N SER A 96 9.26 -12.08 10.56
CA SER A 96 10.52 -11.36 10.78
C SER A 96 10.45 -9.94 10.20
N THR A 97 11.38 -9.08 10.61
CA THR A 97 11.51 -7.72 10.06
C THR A 97 11.86 -7.75 8.56
N ASP A 98 12.70 -8.69 8.15
CA ASP A 98 13.08 -8.93 6.74
C ASP A 98 11.87 -9.40 5.91
N ALA A 99 11.07 -10.32 6.42
CA ALA A 99 9.85 -10.77 5.76
C ALA A 99 8.87 -9.60 5.53
N GLN A 100 8.68 -8.74 6.54
CA GLN A 100 7.85 -7.54 6.42
C GLN A 100 8.35 -6.60 5.31
N LEU A 101 9.67 -6.37 5.25
CA LEU A 101 10.27 -5.50 4.25
C LEU A 101 10.10 -6.06 2.83
N LYS A 102 10.34 -7.36 2.64
CA LYS A 102 10.17 -8.05 1.36
C LYS A 102 8.71 -8.01 0.89
N LEU A 103 7.77 -8.34 1.76
CA LEU A 103 6.34 -8.34 1.42
C LEU A 103 5.81 -6.94 1.14
N PHE A 104 6.24 -5.93 1.90
CA PHE A 104 5.93 -4.54 1.59
C PHE A 104 6.45 -4.16 0.21
N LYS A 105 7.70 -4.49 -0.12
CA LYS A 105 8.27 -4.18 -1.43
C LYS A 105 7.43 -4.79 -2.56
N ILE A 106 7.00 -6.05 -2.41
CA ILE A 106 6.14 -6.71 -3.40
C ILE A 106 4.82 -5.94 -3.59
N SER A 107 4.13 -5.58 -2.51
CA SER A 107 2.90 -4.79 -2.59
C SER A 107 3.14 -3.40 -3.18
N TYR A 108 4.21 -2.71 -2.78
CA TYR A 108 4.55 -1.38 -3.25
C TYR A 108 4.86 -1.37 -4.75
N ASP A 109 5.69 -2.31 -5.21
CA ASP A 109 6.02 -2.46 -6.64
C ASP A 109 4.77 -2.73 -7.49
N PHE A 110 3.85 -3.56 -6.97
CA PHE A 110 2.58 -3.84 -7.64
C PHE A 110 1.73 -2.56 -7.77
N GLU A 111 1.54 -1.82 -6.67
CA GLU A 111 0.75 -0.58 -6.71
C GLU A 111 1.42 0.50 -7.58
N ALA A 112 2.75 0.59 -7.58
CA ALA A 112 3.49 1.47 -8.49
C ALA A 112 3.24 1.12 -9.96
N SER A 113 3.19 -0.17 -10.29
CA SER A 113 2.84 -0.64 -11.64
C SER A 113 1.40 -0.27 -12.02
N GLU A 114 0.47 -0.33 -11.07
CA GLU A 114 -0.91 0.07 -11.28
C GLU A 114 -1.07 1.58 -11.46
N VAL A 115 -0.34 2.40 -10.69
CA VAL A 115 -0.29 3.85 -10.91
C VAL A 115 0.20 4.15 -12.30
N LYS A 116 1.33 3.55 -12.72
CA LYS A 116 1.88 3.73 -14.06
C LYS A 116 0.84 3.36 -15.12
N ARG A 117 0.24 2.17 -15.01
CA ARG A 117 -0.79 1.69 -15.94
C ARG A 117 -1.97 2.66 -16.04
N ILE A 118 -2.42 3.24 -14.93
CA ILE A 118 -3.50 4.23 -14.90
C ILE A 118 -3.07 5.52 -15.59
N CYS A 119 -1.89 6.05 -15.27
CA CYS A 119 -1.40 7.32 -15.83
C CYS A 119 -1.15 7.23 -17.35
N THR A 120 -0.84 6.03 -17.86
CA THR A 120 -0.60 5.79 -19.30
C THR A 120 -1.82 5.17 -20.01
N LYS A 121 -2.98 5.10 -19.37
CA LYS A 121 -4.19 4.55 -19.98
C LYS A 121 -4.70 5.49 -21.08
N ALA A 122 -5.17 4.94 -22.20
CA ALA A 122 -5.52 5.72 -23.40
C ALA A 122 -6.52 6.87 -23.17
N ASP A 123 -7.55 6.67 -22.33
CA ASP A 123 -8.51 7.71 -21.97
C ASP A 123 -7.90 8.81 -21.09
N VAL A 124 -6.99 8.45 -20.18
CA VAL A 124 -6.23 9.39 -19.36
C VAL A 124 -5.27 10.20 -20.22
N VAL A 125 -4.53 9.54 -21.12
CA VAL A 125 -3.61 10.21 -22.06
C VAL A 125 -4.37 11.15 -22.99
N LYS A 126 -5.51 10.72 -23.53
CA LYS A 126 -6.36 11.59 -24.36
C LYS A 126 -6.85 12.84 -23.63
N LYS A 127 -7.16 12.72 -22.33
CA LYS A 127 -7.74 13.80 -21.54
C LYS A 127 -6.68 14.78 -21.01
N TYR A 128 -5.54 14.28 -20.53
CA TYR A 128 -4.56 15.09 -19.80
C TYR A 128 -3.18 15.16 -20.46
N GLY A 129 -2.89 14.29 -21.43
CA GLY A 129 -1.57 14.14 -22.04
C GLY A 129 -0.78 12.95 -21.48
N ASN A 130 0.40 12.70 -22.06
CA ASN A 130 1.23 11.54 -21.73
C ASN A 130 2.06 11.80 -20.47
N THR A 131 1.98 10.90 -19.48
CA THR A 131 2.86 10.94 -18.30
C THR A 131 4.20 10.29 -18.62
N ASP A 132 5.30 11.04 -18.56
CA ASP A 132 6.66 10.48 -18.61
C ASP A 132 7.02 9.84 -17.27
N TRP A 133 6.60 8.60 -17.07
CA TRP A 133 6.84 7.87 -15.83
C TRP A 133 8.33 7.72 -15.48
N SER A 134 9.22 7.64 -16.47
CA SER A 134 10.65 7.43 -16.20
C SER A 134 11.24 8.67 -15.54
N ASN A 135 10.93 9.86 -16.07
CA ASN A 135 11.47 11.14 -15.60
C ASN A 135 10.57 11.90 -14.60
N LEU A 136 9.39 11.38 -14.28
CA LEU A 136 8.49 11.97 -13.29
C LEU A 136 9.18 12.11 -11.92
N ASP A 137 8.96 13.26 -11.28
CA ASP A 137 9.55 13.63 -10.00
C ASP A 137 9.32 12.55 -8.93
N LYS A 138 10.36 12.29 -8.13
CA LYS A 138 10.34 11.21 -7.14
C LYS A 138 9.29 11.44 -6.06
N THR A 139 9.08 12.68 -5.64
CA THR A 139 8.07 13.04 -4.64
C THR A 139 6.66 12.78 -5.18
N ILE A 140 6.40 13.16 -6.44
CA ILE A 140 5.13 12.87 -7.11
C ILE A 140 4.91 11.35 -7.14
N LYS A 141 5.89 10.57 -7.61
CA LYS A 141 5.80 9.10 -7.66
C LYS A 141 5.43 8.50 -6.29
N GLU A 142 6.19 8.83 -5.25
CA GLU A 142 6.00 8.29 -3.90
C GLU A 142 4.59 8.58 -3.35
N VAL A 143 4.09 9.81 -3.55
CA VAL A 143 2.74 10.17 -3.11
C VAL A 143 1.68 9.49 -3.96
N LEU A 144 1.86 9.35 -5.27
CA LEU A 144 0.89 8.63 -6.11
C LEU A 144 0.78 7.16 -5.72
N VAL A 145 1.91 6.51 -5.40
CA VAL A 145 1.88 5.12 -4.93
C VAL A 145 1.20 5.04 -3.57
N ASP A 146 1.48 5.93 -2.61
CA ASP A 146 0.75 5.96 -1.32
C ASP A 146 -0.76 6.19 -1.50
N LEU A 147 -1.15 7.12 -2.37
CA LEU A 147 -2.55 7.38 -2.71
C LEU A 147 -3.21 6.12 -3.27
N LYS A 148 -2.56 5.42 -4.19
CA LYS A 148 -3.08 4.19 -4.77
C LYS A 148 -3.15 3.05 -3.75
N PHE A 149 -2.11 2.87 -2.96
CA PHE A 149 -1.98 1.83 -1.95
C PHE A 149 -3.09 1.93 -0.90
N ARG A 150 -3.38 3.14 -0.42
CA ARG A 150 -4.49 3.39 0.52
C ARG A 150 -5.87 3.33 -0.15
N GLY A 151 -5.94 3.58 -1.45
CA GLY A 151 -7.20 3.65 -2.22
C GLY A 151 -7.75 5.07 -2.43
N ASP A 152 -6.95 6.11 -2.18
CA ASP A 152 -7.32 7.50 -2.41
C ASP A 152 -7.10 7.96 -3.87
N TYR A 153 -6.36 7.19 -4.70
CA TYR A 153 -6.15 7.48 -6.14
C TYR A 153 -7.38 7.13 -7.00
N THR A 154 -8.50 7.75 -6.67
CA THR A 154 -9.81 7.54 -7.31
C THR A 154 -9.95 8.30 -8.63
N PRO A 155 -10.96 8.00 -9.48
CA PRO A 155 -11.26 8.81 -10.66
C PRO A 155 -11.43 10.29 -10.36
N ALA A 156 -12.20 10.64 -9.31
CA ALA A 156 -12.40 12.03 -8.89
C ALA A 156 -11.09 12.69 -8.45
N ALA A 157 -10.23 11.96 -7.71
CA ALA A 157 -8.94 12.51 -7.30
C ALA A 157 -8.03 12.82 -8.50
N ARG A 158 -8.10 12.01 -9.56
CA ARG A 158 -7.32 12.25 -10.78
C ARG A 158 -7.76 13.49 -11.54
N GLU A 159 -8.99 13.97 -11.38
CA GLU A 159 -9.46 15.17 -12.08
C GLU A 159 -8.66 16.41 -11.72
N TYR A 160 -8.21 16.51 -10.48
CA TYR A 160 -7.38 17.62 -10.03
C TYR A 160 -5.88 17.26 -9.94
N LEU A 161 -5.49 15.98 -9.89
CA LEU A 161 -4.08 15.58 -9.85
C LEU A 161 -3.42 15.50 -11.23
N GLN A 162 -4.12 14.94 -12.22
CA GLN A 162 -3.46 14.35 -13.39
C GLN A 162 -2.73 15.37 -14.26
N GLU A 163 -3.22 16.61 -14.33
CA GLU A 163 -2.55 17.69 -15.06
C GLU A 163 -1.16 17.99 -14.49
N SER A 164 -1.05 18.15 -13.16
CA SER A 164 0.26 18.35 -12.50
C SER A 164 1.20 17.16 -12.68
N ILE A 165 0.66 15.93 -12.76
CA ILE A 165 1.45 14.72 -13.01
C ILE A 165 2.02 14.73 -14.43
N VAL A 166 1.19 15.01 -15.44
CA VAL A 166 1.62 15.03 -16.85
C VAL A 166 2.67 16.11 -17.09
N ASN A 167 2.48 17.28 -16.49
CA ASN A 167 3.39 18.41 -16.62
C ASN A 167 4.65 18.31 -15.74
N ASN A 168 4.76 17.24 -14.93
CA ASN A 168 5.80 17.09 -13.90
C ASN A 168 5.89 18.34 -12.98
N ASP A 169 4.74 18.98 -12.72
CA ASP A 169 4.61 20.20 -11.93
C ASP A 169 4.51 19.86 -10.45
N LEU A 170 5.67 19.79 -9.80
CA LEU A 170 5.78 19.48 -8.38
C LEU A 170 5.07 20.53 -7.50
N ASP A 171 5.12 21.81 -7.86
CA ASP A 171 4.52 22.87 -7.04
C ASP A 171 2.99 22.86 -7.11
N GLY A 172 2.43 22.67 -8.31
CA GLY A 172 1.00 22.43 -8.48
C GLY A 172 0.53 21.18 -7.73
N PHE A 173 1.27 20.08 -7.86
CA PHE A 173 0.99 18.84 -7.15
C PHE A 173 0.99 19.03 -5.62
N LYS A 174 1.99 19.74 -5.08
CA LYS A 174 2.08 20.06 -3.63
C LYS A 174 0.86 20.82 -3.14
N LYS A 175 0.39 21.84 -3.89
CA LYS A 175 -0.82 22.60 -3.52
C LYS A 175 -2.04 21.70 -3.41
N ILE A 176 -2.19 20.73 -4.31
CA ILE A 176 -3.29 19.76 -4.29
C ILE A 176 -3.18 18.82 -3.08
N ILE A 177 -2.01 18.23 -2.85
CA ILE A 177 -1.80 17.28 -1.73
C ILE A 177 -1.98 17.95 -0.37
N THR A 178 -1.62 19.22 -0.24
CA THR A 178 -1.72 19.97 1.01
C THR A 178 -3.10 20.60 1.24
N ASN A 179 -4.01 20.51 0.27
CA ASN A 179 -5.36 21.04 0.42
C ASN A 179 -6.29 20.06 1.15
N ARG A 180 -6.53 20.29 2.45
CA ARG A 180 -7.34 19.41 3.30
C ARG A 180 -8.76 19.16 2.77
N SER A 181 -9.37 20.11 2.06
CA SER A 181 -10.75 19.95 1.58
C SER A 181 -10.87 18.85 0.51
N LEU A 182 -9.84 18.64 -0.31
CA LEU A 182 -9.79 17.56 -1.30
C LEU A 182 -9.61 16.17 -0.67
N TRP A 183 -9.15 16.12 0.57
CA TRP A 183 -8.79 14.90 1.30
C TRP A 183 -9.63 14.71 2.58
N ALA A 184 -10.88 15.18 2.58
CA ALA A 184 -11.73 15.19 3.77
C ALA A 184 -11.91 13.80 4.43
N ARG A 185 -11.94 12.72 3.63
CA ARG A 185 -12.09 11.33 4.08
C ARG A 185 -10.77 10.65 4.47
N VAL A 186 -9.64 11.36 4.32
CA VAL A 186 -8.32 10.85 4.71
C VAL A 186 -8.09 11.12 6.20
N PRO A 187 -7.74 10.11 7.02
CA PRO A 187 -7.39 10.29 8.42
C PRO A 187 -6.33 11.38 8.60
N ALA A 188 -6.45 12.16 9.68
CA ALA A 188 -5.57 13.30 9.95
C ALA A 188 -4.09 12.91 9.95
N ASP A 189 -3.73 11.78 10.58
CA ASP A 189 -2.36 11.26 10.60
C ASP A 189 -1.81 11.02 9.19
N ARG A 190 -2.56 10.32 8.33
CA ARG A 190 -2.15 10.04 6.94
C ARG A 190 -1.98 11.33 6.13
N PHE A 191 -2.94 12.26 6.25
CA PHE A 191 -2.86 13.55 5.59
C PHE A 191 -1.62 14.33 6.02
N ASN A 192 -1.37 14.42 7.33
CA ASN A 192 -0.21 15.12 7.88
C ASN A 192 1.11 14.49 7.45
N LYS A 193 1.19 13.16 7.33
CA LYS A 193 2.36 12.45 6.77
C LYS A 193 2.62 12.85 5.31
N ARG A 194 1.58 12.92 4.47
CA ARG A 194 1.71 13.40 3.08
C ARG A 194 2.16 14.86 3.02
N VAL A 195 1.54 15.74 3.81
CA VAL A 195 1.91 17.15 3.91
C VAL A 195 3.36 17.32 4.31
N LYS A 196 3.82 16.58 5.33
CA LYS A 196 5.21 16.61 5.79
C LYS A 196 6.17 16.10 4.72
N TYR A 197 5.79 15.07 3.98
CA TYR A 197 6.63 14.45 2.96
C TYR A 197 6.88 15.35 1.75
N VAL A 198 5.88 16.14 1.35
CA VAL A 198 5.98 17.01 0.17
C VAL A 198 6.50 18.42 0.50
N ARG A 199 6.73 18.73 1.77
CA ARG A 199 7.27 20.02 2.21
C ARG A 199 8.79 20.06 2.14
#